data_AF-A0A0B7IML6-F1
#
_entry.id   AF-A0A0B7IML6-F1
#
_cell.length_a   1.000
_cell.length_b   1.000
_cell.length_c   1.000
_cell.angle_alpha   90.00
_cell.angle_beta   90.00
_cell.angle_gamma   90.00
#
_symmetry.space_group_name_H-M   'P 1'
#
loop_
_entity.id
_entity.type
_entity.pdbx_description
1 polymer ?
#
loop_
_entity_poly.entity_id
_entity_poly.type
_entity_poly.pdbx_seq_one_letter_code
_entity_poly.pdbx_strand_id
1 'polypeptide(L)'
;MKKIILFITLAIFTGYVNGQNKKTSATKSEIDKLYEKYKDSDNITLFTPQGDLQGIVTIKMNDNYKPVSITIKGSSEHKASIAEFISNTIKMKLKQGYKVTKAPFGWNTWSYAELVEQGLGWGFKKDRQSFQLLMKKGNMYFRADAGCCVGYDTSYTWEIETGDSKRQGGSSATNFEF
;
A
#
# COMPACT_ATOMS: atom_id res chain seq x y z
N MET A 1 -39.34 -8.52 -11.45
CA MET A 1 -38.07 -7.93 -11.93
C MET A 1 -38.36 -6.57 -12.55
N LYS A 2 -37.99 -5.46 -11.88
CA LYS A 2 -38.14 -4.10 -12.40
C LYS A 2 -36.76 -3.55 -12.75
N LYS A 3 -36.54 -3.24 -14.03
CA LYS A 3 -35.33 -2.57 -14.52
C LYS A 3 -35.42 -1.09 -14.16
N ILE A 4 -34.41 -0.55 -13.47
CA ILE A 4 -34.24 0.89 -13.26
C ILE A 4 -33.27 1.38 -14.33
N ILE A 5 -33.75 2.25 -15.21
CA ILE A 5 -32.95 2.99 -16.19
C ILE A 5 -32.59 4.32 -15.54
N LEU A 6 -31.30 4.58 -15.39
CA LEU A 6 -30.78 5.83 -14.81
C LEU A 6 -30.46 6.81 -15.94
N PHE A 7 -31.25 7.89 -16.07
CA PHE A 7 -30.92 9.03 -16.91
C PHE A 7 -29.95 9.94 -16.15
N ILE A 8 -28.77 10.21 -16.73
CA ILE A 8 -27.82 11.21 -16.20
C ILE A 8 -28.08 12.52 -16.95
N THR A 9 -28.70 13.48 -16.29
CA THR A 9 -28.78 14.87 -16.75
C THR A 9 -27.52 15.63 -16.31
N LEU A 10 -26.80 16.18 -17.29
CA LEU A 10 -25.63 17.02 -17.08
C LEU A 10 -26.09 18.45 -16.76
N ALA A 11 -25.99 18.88 -15.51
CA ALA A 11 -26.17 20.27 -15.12
C ALA A 11 -24.82 20.99 -15.10
N ILE A 12 -24.62 21.93 -16.03
CA ILE A 12 -23.45 22.82 -16.05
C ILE A 12 -23.78 24.00 -15.13
N PHE A 13 -23.11 24.07 -13.97
CA PHE A 13 -23.15 25.24 -13.10
C PHE A 13 -21.97 26.16 -13.43
N THR A 14 -22.26 27.32 -14.01
CA THR A 14 -21.34 28.45 -14.09
C THR A 14 -21.40 29.24 -12.77
N GLY A 15 -20.54 28.85 -11.82
CA GLY A 15 -20.41 29.49 -10.52
C GLY A 15 -19.33 30.57 -10.50
N TYR A 16 -19.78 31.80 -10.29
CA TYR A 16 -19.04 33.02 -9.98
C TYR A 16 -17.98 32.80 -8.87
N VAL A 17 -16.70 33.09 -9.14
CA VAL A 17 -15.63 32.99 -8.14
C VAL A 17 -15.56 34.31 -7.37
N ASN A 18 -16.23 34.36 -6.21
CA ASN A 18 -15.97 35.40 -5.23
C ASN A 18 -14.85 34.92 -4.28
N GLY A 19 -13.82 35.74 -4.15
CA GLY A 19 -12.60 35.44 -3.40
C GLY A 19 -12.89 35.31 -1.91
N GLN A 20 -13.03 34.08 -1.43
CA GLN A 20 -12.78 33.74 -0.03
C GLN A 20 -11.69 32.67 0.00
N ASN A 21 -10.56 33.03 0.61
CA ASN A 21 -9.52 32.10 1.02
C ASN A 21 -10.13 31.05 1.96
N LYS A 22 -10.68 29.98 1.37
CA LYS A 22 -11.01 28.76 2.07
C LYS A 22 -9.68 28.23 2.62
N LYS A 23 -9.46 28.38 3.93
CA LYS A 23 -8.53 27.50 4.66
C LYS A 23 -8.93 26.09 4.28
N THR A 24 -8.17 25.47 3.39
CA THR A 24 -8.32 24.06 3.04
C THR A 24 -8.22 23.32 4.36
N SER A 25 -9.32 22.71 4.82
CA SER A 25 -9.27 21.86 5.99
C SER A 25 -8.17 20.84 5.71
N ALA A 26 -7.14 20.81 6.55
CA ALA A 26 -5.98 19.96 6.30
C ALA A 26 -6.48 18.53 6.07
N THR A 27 -6.38 18.05 4.84
CA THR A 27 -6.82 16.70 4.48
C THR A 27 -6.07 15.75 5.39
N LYS A 28 -6.79 14.96 6.22
CA LYS A 28 -6.17 13.95 7.09
C LYS A 28 -5.11 13.18 6.31
N SER A 29 -3.94 13.00 6.92
CA SER A 29 -2.85 12.28 6.27
C SER A 29 -3.30 10.86 5.90
N GLU A 30 -2.67 10.27 4.88
CA GLU A 30 -3.03 8.92 4.44
C GLU A 30 -2.85 7.88 5.56
N ILE A 31 -1.81 8.02 6.39
CA ILE A 31 -1.59 7.11 7.52
C ILE A 31 -2.69 7.22 8.58
N ASP A 32 -3.21 8.42 8.85
CA ASP A 32 -4.30 8.60 9.81
C ASP A 32 -5.61 7.98 9.28
N LYS A 33 -5.88 8.08 7.97
CA LYS A 33 -7.05 7.45 7.36
C LYS A 33 -6.99 5.93 7.43
N LEU A 34 -5.81 5.36 7.19
CA LEU A 34 -5.60 3.92 7.30
C LEU A 34 -5.70 3.45 8.76
N TYR A 35 -5.18 4.24 9.71
CA TYR A 35 -5.31 3.95 11.14
C TYR A 35 -6.77 3.86 11.56
N GLU A 36 -7.59 4.87 11.25
CA GLU A 36 -9.02 4.84 11.59
C GLU A 36 -9.74 3.63 11.00
N LYS A 37 -9.31 3.15 9.83
CA LYS A 37 -9.89 1.99 9.17
C LYS A 37 -9.56 0.67 9.87
N TYR A 38 -8.35 0.54 10.42
CA TYR A 38 -7.80 -0.75 10.86
C TYR A 38 -7.47 -0.83 12.36
N LYS A 39 -7.62 0.26 13.12
CA LYS A 39 -7.26 0.31 14.56
C LYS A 39 -7.96 -0.72 15.44
N ASP A 40 -9.14 -1.19 15.03
CA ASP A 40 -9.96 -2.17 15.75
C ASP A 40 -9.96 -3.54 15.06
N SER A 41 -8.98 -3.81 14.18
CA SER A 41 -8.91 -5.04 13.39
C SER A 41 -7.54 -5.69 13.49
N ASP A 42 -7.46 -6.84 14.14
CA ASP A 42 -6.23 -7.64 14.17
C ASP A 42 -6.07 -8.48 12.90
N ASN A 43 -7.19 -8.87 12.30
CA ASN A 43 -7.25 -9.70 11.10
C ASN A 43 -8.22 -9.09 10.08
N ILE A 44 -7.90 -9.24 8.81
CA ILE A 44 -8.77 -8.85 7.70
C ILE A 44 -8.77 -9.93 6.61
N THR A 45 -9.86 -9.97 5.86
CA THR A 45 -9.95 -10.75 4.63
C THR A 45 -9.92 -9.80 3.44
N LEU A 46 -8.99 -10.05 2.52
CA LEU A 46 -8.81 -9.27 1.29
C LEU A 46 -9.33 -10.08 0.12
N PHE A 47 -10.31 -9.53 -0.58
CA PHE A 47 -10.87 -10.15 -1.78
C PHE A 47 -9.89 -10.03 -2.95
N THR A 48 -9.59 -11.15 -3.59
CA THR A 48 -8.95 -11.19 -4.91
C THR A 48 -9.82 -12.01 -5.87
N PRO A 49 -9.77 -11.77 -7.19
CA PRO A 49 -10.50 -12.58 -8.17
C PRO A 49 -10.16 -14.07 -8.14
N GLN A 50 -9.02 -14.44 -7.56
CA GLN A 50 -8.53 -15.81 -7.48
C GLN A 50 -8.74 -16.46 -6.10
N GLY A 51 -9.34 -15.73 -5.16
CA GLY A 51 -9.60 -16.20 -3.80
C GLY A 51 -9.34 -15.15 -2.73
N ASP A 52 -9.72 -15.46 -1.51
CA ASP A 52 -9.52 -14.60 -0.36
C ASP A 52 -8.09 -14.72 0.19
N LEU A 53 -7.51 -13.61 0.60
CA LEU A 53 -6.26 -13.57 1.35
C LEU A 53 -6.53 -13.13 2.79
N GLN A 54 -6.12 -13.96 3.74
CA GLN A 54 -6.14 -13.57 5.16
C GLN A 54 -4.90 -12.74 5.48
N GLY A 55 -5.11 -11.61 6.16
CA GLY A 55 -4.05 -10.69 6.54
C GLY A 55 -4.13 -10.32 8.01
N ILE A 56 -2.99 -10.38 8.69
CA ILE A 56 -2.81 -9.86 10.05
C ILE A 56 -2.40 -8.39 9.92
N VAL A 57 -3.07 -7.52 10.67
CA VAL A 57 -2.78 -6.09 10.73
C VAL A 57 -1.81 -5.83 11.89
N THR A 58 -0.82 -4.98 11.66
CA THR A 58 0.06 -4.47 12.72
C THR A 58 0.23 -2.97 12.55
N ILE A 59 0.02 -2.22 13.62
CA ILE A 59 0.12 -0.75 13.63
C ILE A 59 1.32 -0.37 14.49
N LYS A 60 2.28 0.32 13.88
CA LYS A 60 3.40 0.90 14.60
C LYS A 60 3.04 2.31 15.04
N MET A 61 3.13 2.56 16.35
CA MET A 61 2.96 3.89 16.94
C MET A 61 4.34 4.48 17.31
N ASN A 62 4.44 5.80 17.37
CA ASN A 62 5.58 6.49 17.99
C ASN A 62 5.29 6.81 19.46
N ASP A 63 6.27 7.39 20.15
CA ASP A 63 6.18 7.75 21.58
C ASP A 63 5.07 8.77 21.90
N ASN A 64 4.55 9.46 20.87
CA ASN A 64 3.43 10.40 20.98
C ASN A 64 2.07 9.74 20.63
N TYR A 65 2.02 8.41 20.56
CA TYR A 65 0.82 7.65 20.17
C TYR A 65 0.23 8.07 18.83
N LYS A 66 1.08 8.44 17.86
CA LYS A 66 0.66 8.67 16.48
C LYS A 66 1.05 7.48 15.60
N PRO A 67 0.19 7.10 14.64
CA PRO A 67 0.51 6.00 13.73
C PRO A 67 1.67 6.41 12.82
N VAL A 68 2.70 5.56 12.81
CA VAL A 68 3.91 5.67 11.99
C VAL A 68 3.76 4.83 10.74
N SER A 69 3.32 3.59 10.89
CA SER A 69 3.07 2.69 9.78
C SER A 69 1.99 1.66 10.11
N ILE A 70 1.37 1.14 9.06
CA ILE A 70 0.41 0.05 9.11
C ILE A 70 0.91 -1.01 8.15
N THR A 71 1.14 -2.20 8.70
CA THR A 71 1.58 -3.39 7.99
C THR A 71 0.43 -4.38 7.94
N ILE A 72 0.23 -5.01 6.79
CA ILE A 72 -0.69 -6.12 6.61
C ILE A 72 0.10 -7.25 5.96
N LYS A 73 0.10 -8.42 6.59
CA LYS A 73 0.86 -9.58 6.11
C LYS A 73 0.07 -10.87 6.24
N GLY A 74 0.38 -11.84 5.40
CA GLY A 74 -0.26 -13.14 5.43
C GLY A 74 0.51 -14.19 4.65
N SER A 75 -0.07 -15.38 4.58
CA SER A 75 0.40 -16.46 3.74
C SER A 75 -0.76 -17.11 2.98
N SER A 76 -0.45 -17.75 1.86
CA SER A 76 -1.41 -18.53 1.08
C SER A 76 -0.67 -19.58 0.25
N GLU A 77 -1.30 -20.73 0.03
CA GLU A 77 -0.83 -21.70 -0.96
C GLU A 77 -1.09 -21.21 -2.41
N HIS A 78 -1.96 -20.23 -2.58
CA HIS A 78 -2.35 -19.67 -3.87
C HIS A 78 -1.44 -18.49 -4.26
N LYS A 79 -0.26 -18.84 -4.77
CA LYS A 79 0.71 -17.89 -5.35
C LYS A 79 0.08 -16.84 -6.27
N ALA A 80 -0.87 -17.26 -7.11
CA ALA A 80 -1.46 -16.40 -8.12
C ALA A 80 -2.43 -15.35 -7.51
N SER A 81 -3.09 -15.66 -6.39
CA SER A 81 -3.88 -14.69 -5.60
C SER A 81 -2.97 -13.61 -5.00
N ILE A 82 -1.82 -14.00 -4.44
CA ILE A 82 -0.82 -13.06 -3.90
C ILE A 82 -0.26 -12.16 -5.01
N ALA A 83 0.16 -12.76 -6.13
CA ALA A 83 0.74 -12.00 -7.24
C ALA A 83 -0.24 -10.95 -7.79
N GLU A 84 -1.51 -11.32 -7.95
CA GLU A 84 -2.55 -10.38 -8.38
C GLU A 84 -2.80 -9.28 -7.35
N PHE A 85 -2.94 -9.63 -6.08
CA PHE A 85 -3.13 -8.66 -4.99
C PHE A 85 -2.01 -7.61 -4.96
N ILE A 86 -0.75 -8.06 -5.01
CA ILE A 86 0.42 -7.17 -5.02
C ILE A 86 0.42 -6.31 -6.30
N SER A 87 0.14 -6.90 -7.47
CA SER A 87 0.03 -6.16 -8.75
C SER A 87 -0.96 -5.01 -8.66
N ASN A 88 -2.17 -5.31 -8.18
CA ASN A 88 -3.27 -4.37 -8.12
C ASN A 88 -3.00 -3.27 -7.09
N THR A 89 -2.41 -3.62 -5.96
CA THR A 89 -2.01 -2.65 -4.93
C THR A 89 -0.96 -1.69 -5.46
N ILE A 90 0.06 -2.17 -6.17
CA ILE A 90 1.10 -1.32 -6.79
C ILE A 90 0.48 -0.40 -7.84
N LYS A 91 -0.38 -0.92 -8.73
CA LYS A 91 -1.11 -0.13 -9.73
C LYS A 91 -1.91 0.99 -9.06
N MET A 92 -2.59 0.70 -7.95
CA MET A 92 -3.32 1.71 -7.19
C MET A 92 -2.39 2.77 -6.60
N LYS A 93 -1.26 2.38 -6.01
CA LYS A 93 -0.29 3.33 -5.44
C LYS A 93 0.35 4.22 -6.51
N LEU A 94 0.68 3.68 -7.69
CA LEU A 94 1.14 4.47 -8.83
C LEU A 94 0.11 5.53 -9.24
N LYS A 95 -1.18 5.14 -9.37
CA LYS A 95 -2.28 6.08 -9.67
C LYS A 95 -2.45 7.16 -8.59
N GLN A 96 -2.09 6.86 -7.34
CA GLN A 96 -2.09 7.83 -6.23
C GLN A 96 -0.86 8.75 -6.22
N GLY A 97 0.03 8.65 -7.21
CA GLY A 97 1.22 9.50 -7.33
C GLY A 97 2.45 8.99 -6.58
N TYR A 98 2.44 7.76 -6.07
CA TYR A 98 3.67 7.14 -5.55
C TYR A 98 4.62 6.83 -6.71
N LYS A 99 5.92 7.01 -6.47
CA LYS A 99 6.99 6.68 -7.41
C LYS A 99 7.82 5.54 -6.86
N VAL A 100 8.18 4.58 -7.72
CA VAL A 100 9.12 3.51 -7.37
C VAL A 100 10.46 4.15 -7.04
N THR A 101 11.03 3.79 -5.88
CA THR A 101 12.37 4.22 -5.49
C THR A 101 13.34 3.07 -5.71
N LYS A 102 14.53 3.36 -6.25
CA LYS A 102 15.64 2.40 -6.20
C LYS A 102 15.94 2.11 -4.73
N ALA A 103 15.80 0.85 -4.32
CA ALA A 103 16.09 0.46 -2.96
C ALA A 103 17.58 0.68 -2.65
N PRO A 104 17.94 1.14 -1.45
CA PRO A 104 19.30 1.62 -1.17
C PRO A 104 20.38 0.52 -1.10
N PHE A 105 20.06 -0.78 -0.99
CA PHE A 105 21.08 -1.82 -0.73
C PHE A 105 20.79 -3.22 -1.32
N GLY A 106 20.92 -3.44 -2.63
CA GLY A 106 20.89 -4.82 -3.19
C GLY A 106 19.54 -5.55 -3.09
N TRP A 107 18.51 -4.89 -2.59
CA TRP A 107 17.11 -5.26 -2.81
C TRP A 107 16.89 -4.94 -4.29
N ASN A 108 16.64 -5.99 -5.08
CA ASN A 108 16.24 -6.00 -6.48
C ASN A 108 15.70 -4.63 -6.98
N THR A 109 16.42 -4.03 -7.93
CA THR A 109 16.22 -2.65 -8.41
C THR A 109 15.20 -2.54 -9.55
N TRP A 110 14.16 -3.37 -9.54
CA TRP A 110 13.21 -3.48 -10.65
C TRP A 110 12.35 -2.22 -10.79
N SER A 111 12.32 -1.64 -11.99
CA SER A 111 11.32 -0.68 -12.43
C SER A 111 9.93 -1.33 -12.46
N TYR A 112 8.86 -0.53 -12.43
CA TYR A 112 7.49 -1.09 -12.48
C TYR A 112 7.25 -2.01 -13.70
N ALA A 113 7.85 -1.70 -14.85
CA ALA A 113 7.79 -2.55 -16.02
C ALA A 113 8.47 -3.91 -15.76
N GLU A 114 9.67 -3.91 -15.17
CA GLU A 114 10.38 -5.14 -14.76
C GLU A 114 9.63 -5.90 -13.64
N LEU A 115 8.88 -5.22 -12.76
CA LEU A 115 8.02 -5.88 -11.74
C LEU A 115 6.89 -6.68 -12.41
N VAL A 116 6.26 -6.11 -13.44
CA VAL A 116 5.17 -6.76 -14.19
C VAL A 116 5.73 -7.92 -15.03
N GLU A 117 6.88 -7.72 -15.68
CA GLU A 117 7.48 -8.72 -16.56
C GLU A 117 8.19 -9.85 -15.80
N GLN A 118 8.95 -9.54 -14.74
CA GLN A 118 9.82 -10.50 -14.04
C GLN A 118 9.27 -10.96 -12.68
N GLY A 119 8.65 -10.06 -11.90
CA GLY A 119 8.29 -10.34 -10.50
C GLY A 119 6.99 -11.11 -10.32
N LEU A 120 5.95 -10.77 -11.08
CA LEU A 120 4.61 -11.35 -10.92
C LEU A 120 4.31 -12.48 -11.91
N GLY A 121 4.99 -12.50 -13.07
CA GLY A 121 4.82 -13.53 -14.10
C GLY A 121 5.68 -14.79 -13.92
N TRP A 122 6.93 -14.64 -13.44
CA TRP A 122 7.89 -15.75 -13.34
C TRP A 122 8.02 -16.36 -11.94
N GLY A 123 7.32 -15.77 -10.98
CA GLY A 123 6.99 -16.41 -9.73
C GLY A 123 8.05 -16.30 -8.65
N PHE A 124 7.58 -16.10 -7.42
CA PHE A 124 8.34 -16.27 -6.19
C PHE A 124 9.16 -17.58 -6.27
N LYS A 125 10.41 -17.50 -6.71
CA LYS A 125 11.27 -18.68 -6.90
C LYS A 125 11.72 -19.14 -5.52
N LYS A 126 11.70 -20.45 -5.31
CA LYS A 126 12.05 -21.11 -4.04
C LYS A 126 13.49 -20.83 -3.59
N ASP A 127 14.35 -20.39 -4.52
CA ASP A 127 15.80 -20.43 -4.30
C ASP A 127 16.43 -19.03 -4.23
N ARG A 128 15.79 -17.98 -4.77
CA ARG A 128 16.44 -16.67 -4.97
C ARG A 128 15.42 -15.53 -4.98
N GLN A 129 15.40 -14.80 -3.87
CA GLN A 129 14.84 -13.45 -3.69
C GLN A 129 13.30 -13.38 -3.64
N SER A 130 12.79 -13.00 -2.46
CA SER A 130 11.45 -12.42 -2.35
C SER A 130 11.37 -11.20 -3.27
N PHE A 131 10.22 -11.03 -3.91
CA PHE A 131 9.80 -9.75 -4.45
C PHE A 131 9.84 -8.72 -3.32
N GLN A 132 10.47 -7.58 -3.57
CA GLN A 132 10.52 -6.45 -2.65
C GLN A 132 10.39 -5.16 -3.45
N LEU A 133 9.59 -4.23 -2.98
CA LEU A 133 9.35 -2.94 -3.62
C LEU A 133 9.24 -1.84 -2.58
N LEU A 134 9.91 -0.71 -2.83
CA LEU A 134 9.69 0.53 -2.10
C LEU A 134 9.19 1.63 -3.05
N MET A 135 8.14 2.32 -2.63
CA MET A 135 7.60 3.48 -3.33
C MET A 135 7.48 4.67 -2.37
N LYS A 136 7.61 5.89 -2.88
CA LYS A 136 7.47 7.12 -2.08
C LYS A 136 6.52 8.15 -2.71
N LYS A 137 5.86 8.92 -1.85
CA LYS A 137 5.03 10.09 -2.20
C LYS A 137 5.18 11.15 -1.10
N GLY A 138 6.04 12.14 -1.33
CA GLY A 138 6.44 13.07 -0.27
C GLY A 138 7.07 12.30 0.90
N ASN A 139 6.54 12.48 2.11
CA ASN A 139 7.01 11.78 3.31
C ASN A 139 6.42 10.37 3.46
N MET A 140 5.41 10.03 2.65
CA MET A 140 4.79 8.71 2.70
C MET A 140 5.66 7.69 1.97
N TYR A 141 5.76 6.49 2.51
CA TYR A 141 6.29 5.33 1.81
C TYR A 141 5.26 4.21 1.73
N PHE A 142 5.43 3.36 0.73
CA PHE A 142 4.74 2.10 0.59
C PHE A 142 5.78 1.01 0.32
N ARG A 143 5.76 -0.06 1.11
CA ARG A 143 6.55 -1.27 0.87
C ARG A 143 5.63 -2.42 0.47
N ALA A 144 6.07 -3.24 -0.45
CA ALA A 144 5.43 -4.52 -0.76
C ALA A 144 6.49 -5.60 -0.87
N ASP A 145 6.31 -6.68 -0.13
CA ASP A 145 7.18 -7.85 -0.12
C ASP A 145 6.33 -9.10 -0.39
N ALA A 146 6.83 -10.01 -1.22
CA ALA A 146 6.17 -11.29 -1.45
C ALA A 146 7.19 -12.38 -1.82
N GLY A 147 7.04 -13.58 -1.29
CA GLY A 147 8.06 -14.61 -1.41
C GLY A 147 7.51 -16.01 -1.28
N CYS A 148 8.39 -16.99 -1.49
CA CYS A 148 8.10 -18.40 -1.25
C CYS A 148 8.76 -18.80 0.07
N CYS A 149 7.96 -19.52 0.88
CA CYS A 149 8.41 -20.70 1.61
C CYS A 149 9.52 -20.45 2.65
N VAL A 150 9.14 -20.21 3.90
CA VAL A 150 10.08 -20.26 5.03
C VAL A 150 10.23 -21.74 5.43
N GLY A 151 11.31 -22.40 5.00
CA GLY A 151 11.61 -23.79 5.39
C GLY A 151 10.93 -24.86 4.51
N TYR A 152 10.33 -25.87 5.13
CA TYR A 152 9.61 -26.96 4.45
C TYR A 152 8.17 -26.60 4.06
N ASP A 153 7.71 -25.41 4.44
CA ASP A 153 6.36 -24.94 4.18
C ASP A 153 6.17 -24.60 2.69
N THR A 154 5.10 -25.11 2.08
CA THR A 154 4.71 -24.82 0.69
C THR A 154 3.97 -23.48 0.57
N SER A 155 3.72 -22.79 1.68
CA SER A 155 3.02 -21.52 1.68
C SER A 155 3.87 -20.35 1.14
N TYR A 156 3.22 -19.47 0.39
CA TYR A 156 3.79 -18.21 -0.09
C TYR A 156 3.43 -17.11 0.88
N THR A 157 4.38 -16.23 1.19
CA THR A 157 4.18 -15.12 2.11
C THR A 157 4.05 -13.80 1.36
N TRP A 158 3.32 -12.87 1.96
CA TRP A 158 3.17 -11.52 1.45
C TRP A 158 3.06 -10.52 2.59
N GLU A 159 3.52 -9.30 2.33
CA GLU A 159 3.45 -8.19 3.25
C GLU A 159 3.31 -6.88 2.45
N ILE A 160 2.47 -5.98 2.93
CA ILE A 160 2.44 -4.59 2.51
C ILE A 160 2.54 -3.69 3.72
N GLU A 161 3.23 -2.56 3.56
CA GLU A 161 3.33 -1.54 4.60
C GLU A 161 3.10 -0.16 3.99
N THR A 162 2.28 0.67 4.63
CA THR A 162 2.23 2.11 4.35
C THR A 162 2.64 2.86 5.60
N GLY A 163 3.53 3.84 5.46
CA GLY A 163 3.97 4.64 6.60
C GLY A 163 4.37 6.07 6.24
N ASP A 164 4.53 6.89 7.27
CA ASP A 164 4.94 8.29 7.18
C ASP A 164 6.35 8.44 7.77
N SER A 165 7.35 8.62 6.89
CA SER A 165 8.75 8.76 7.29
C SER A 165 8.99 9.93 8.23
N LYS A 166 8.18 11.00 8.19
CA LYS A 166 8.31 12.11 9.15
C LYS A 166 7.93 11.72 10.58
N ARG A 167 7.19 10.63 10.76
CA ARG A 167 6.78 10.11 12.07
C ARG A 167 7.65 8.96 12.57
N GLN A 168 8.57 8.47 11.73
CA GLN A 168 9.48 7.39 12.12
C GLN A 168 10.49 7.84 13.18
N GLY A 169 10.87 9.12 13.19
CA GLY A 169 11.62 9.72 14.28
C GLY A 169 10.76 9.82 15.54
N GLY A 170 11.28 9.32 16.67
CA GLY A 170 10.69 9.61 17.99
C GLY A 170 10.74 11.11 18.30
N SER A 171 10.16 11.54 19.42
CA SER A 171 10.14 12.96 19.82
C SER A 171 11.55 13.57 19.96
N SER A 172 12.57 12.75 20.13
CA SER A 172 13.98 13.13 20.25
C SER A 172 14.77 13.11 18.93
N ALA A 173 14.17 12.65 17.82
CA ALA A 173 14.86 12.55 16.54
C ALA A 173 14.77 13.87 15.76
N THR A 174 15.93 14.40 15.36
CA THR A 174 16.01 15.56 14.47
C THR A 174 15.90 15.10 13.01
N ASN A 175 14.98 15.70 12.25
CA ASN A 175 14.98 15.51 10.80
C ASN A 175 16.25 16.13 10.23
N PHE A 176 17.00 15.36 9.45
CA PHE A 176 18.12 15.89 8.70
C PHE A 176 17.59 16.81 7.60
N GLU A 177 17.89 18.10 7.69
CA GLU A 177 17.51 19.16 6.75
C GLU A 177 18.79 19.85 6.24
N PHE A 178 18.81 20.24 4.96
CA PHE A 178 19.87 21.06 4.35
C PHE A 178 19.47 22.53 4.34
#